data_AF-A0A674A3Z7-F1
#
_entry.id   AF-A0A674A3Z7-F1
#
_cell.length_a   1.000
_cell.length_b   1.000
_cell.length_c   1.000
_cell.angle_alpha   90.00
_cell.angle_beta   90.00
_cell.angle_gamma   90.00
#
_symmetry.space_group_name_H-M   'P 1'
#
loop_
_entity.id
_entity.type
_entity.pdbx_description
1 polymer ?
#
loop_
_entity_poly.entity_id
_entity_poly.type
_entity_poly.pdbx_seq_one_letter_code
_entity_poly.pdbx_strand_id
1 'polypeptide(L)'
;MDAHSCLDVASFALAYGMPELLKEAEDFVLRNFQEVSTSLKFLDLPADKLLDFLHSDGLCAPSELAVFRAVVVWIEADPAERLAQAQELMTGVRFPLMTFKEFREVRAINLLPETQDQCRVRRPKDALVLVGGDQLDPDLGKRLPSRQLWFANSLRTGTGLVKAMDWRILGEMPEKPRFRHGVGVMEGRLYVIGGCEFYTKTDTLKSLYRYDPMQDSWQRLADMQEFRSNFSVVVRGDRLYAIGGDMDMNTNLDSVEDYSPVSDTWSFAKPLDQALSGHAATLLDGEIFISGGFDCRYQCLTSMFLYHPERGTTYLAEMSQDRAQHCMEVLHHGGGGLCVVGGVCNLRTFYTDQLACEVYDPVSDSWSNLTPLAVPHVGAASVVLEGKIYVLGGYCQEDYRETRLVHRYEPITQRWENMGKMPGPNTDIRACLLRLPAHLRQ
;
A
#
# COMPACT_ATOMS: atom_id res chain seq x y z
N MET A 1 7.26 -15.70 -13.31
CA MET A 1 6.50 -15.44 -14.54
C MET A 1 6.72 -13.98 -14.88
N ASP A 2 7.09 -13.67 -16.12
CA ASP A 2 7.28 -12.31 -16.60
C ASP A 2 6.21 -11.97 -17.65
N ALA A 3 6.09 -10.69 -18.01
CA ALA A 3 5.08 -10.22 -18.97
C ALA A 3 5.29 -10.76 -20.40
N HIS A 4 6.48 -11.29 -20.72
CA HIS A 4 6.83 -11.79 -22.05
C HIS A 4 6.66 -13.31 -22.21
N SER A 5 6.51 -14.04 -21.11
CA SER A 5 6.35 -15.50 -21.05
C SER A 5 4.99 -15.94 -20.53
N CYS A 6 4.22 -15.06 -19.86
CA CYS A 6 2.96 -15.46 -19.23
C CYS A 6 1.93 -16.06 -20.21
N LEU A 7 1.88 -15.57 -21.44
CA LEU A 7 0.98 -16.09 -22.49
C LEU A 7 1.38 -17.49 -22.97
N ASP A 8 2.68 -17.80 -23.03
CA ASP A 8 3.16 -19.16 -23.33
C ASP A 8 2.82 -20.10 -22.18
N VAL A 9 3.02 -19.64 -20.94
CA VAL A 9 2.69 -20.45 -19.76
C VAL A 9 1.20 -20.75 -19.72
N ALA A 10 0.34 -19.79 -20.07
CA ALA A 10 -1.09 -20.02 -20.20
C ALA A 10 -1.40 -21.04 -21.31
N SER A 11 -0.80 -20.88 -22.49
CA SER A 11 -1.00 -21.80 -23.62
C SER A 11 -0.52 -23.23 -23.31
N PHE A 12 0.63 -23.34 -22.64
CA PHE A 12 1.18 -24.59 -22.12
C PHE A 12 0.24 -25.21 -21.09
N ALA A 13 -0.19 -24.46 -20.09
CA ALA A 13 -1.09 -24.97 -19.07
C ALA A 13 -2.41 -25.46 -19.66
N LEU A 14 -2.95 -24.76 -20.67
CA LEU A 14 -4.12 -25.20 -21.40
C LEU A 14 -3.86 -26.50 -22.17
N ALA A 15 -2.74 -26.58 -22.92
CA ALA A 15 -2.39 -27.74 -23.73
C ALA A 15 -2.16 -29.01 -22.90
N TYR A 16 -1.59 -28.89 -21.71
CA TYR A 16 -1.30 -30.00 -20.79
C TYR A 16 -2.41 -30.23 -19.74
N GLY A 17 -3.52 -29.50 -19.81
CA GLY A 17 -4.66 -29.68 -18.90
C GLY A 17 -4.32 -29.37 -17.43
N MET A 18 -3.57 -28.29 -17.19
CA MET A 18 -3.16 -27.83 -15.85
C MET A 18 -4.00 -26.63 -15.40
N PRO A 19 -5.20 -26.84 -14.82
CA PRO A 19 -6.16 -25.78 -14.57
C PRO A 19 -5.68 -24.73 -13.55
N GLU A 20 -4.94 -25.16 -12.52
CA GLU A 20 -4.42 -24.24 -11.49
C GLU A 20 -3.35 -23.30 -12.08
N LEU A 21 -2.45 -23.85 -12.90
CA LEU A 21 -1.41 -23.06 -13.55
C LEU A 21 -2.02 -22.11 -14.60
N LEU A 22 -3.02 -22.57 -15.35
CA LEU A 22 -3.73 -21.74 -16.33
C LEU A 22 -4.39 -20.54 -15.64
N LYS A 23 -5.10 -20.78 -14.53
CA LYS A 23 -5.74 -19.72 -13.75
C LYS A 23 -4.72 -18.71 -13.21
N GLU A 24 -3.60 -19.17 -12.68
CA GLU A 24 -2.54 -18.27 -12.19
C GLU A 24 -1.88 -17.47 -13.33
N ALA A 25 -1.72 -18.07 -14.51
CA ALA A 25 -1.18 -17.39 -15.69
C ALA A 25 -2.15 -16.34 -16.24
N GLU A 26 -3.45 -16.66 -16.38
CA GLU A 26 -4.49 -15.73 -16.80
C GLU A 26 -4.65 -14.57 -15.78
N ASP A 27 -4.63 -14.87 -14.47
CA ASP A 27 -4.62 -13.86 -13.41
C ASP A 27 -3.37 -12.95 -13.48
N PHE A 28 -2.23 -13.47 -13.90
CA PHE A 28 -1.02 -12.68 -14.10
C PHE A 28 -1.16 -11.75 -15.30
N VAL A 29 -1.73 -12.24 -16.42
CA VAL A 29 -2.02 -11.44 -17.61
C VAL A 29 -2.94 -10.28 -17.27
N LEU A 30 -4.03 -10.52 -16.54
CA LEU A 30 -4.98 -9.49 -16.14
C LEU A 30 -4.33 -8.40 -15.28
N ARG A 31 -3.45 -8.77 -14.33
CA ARG A 31 -2.78 -7.82 -13.43
C ARG A 31 -1.71 -6.98 -14.12
N ASN A 32 -1.06 -7.53 -15.13
CA ASN A 32 0.03 -6.88 -15.87
C ASN A 32 -0.37 -6.54 -17.31
N PHE A 33 -1.67 -6.36 -17.58
CA PHE A 33 -2.22 -6.25 -18.93
C PHE A 33 -1.53 -5.18 -19.77
N GLN A 34 -1.20 -4.03 -19.17
CA GLN A 34 -0.47 -2.95 -19.84
C GLN A 34 0.86 -3.43 -20.42
N GLU A 35 1.67 -4.15 -19.65
CA GLU A 35 2.97 -4.63 -20.10
C GLU A 35 2.81 -5.78 -21.09
N VAL A 36 1.90 -6.72 -20.80
CA VAL A 36 1.61 -7.87 -21.68
C VAL A 36 1.13 -7.41 -23.05
N SER A 37 0.29 -6.37 -23.12
CA SER A 37 -0.25 -5.83 -24.38
C SER A 37 0.82 -5.27 -25.33
N THR A 38 2.00 -4.92 -24.81
CA THR A 38 3.13 -4.44 -25.62
C THR A 38 4.02 -5.58 -26.13
N SER A 39 3.79 -6.81 -25.68
CA SER A 39 4.56 -7.98 -26.13
C SER A 39 4.10 -8.44 -27.51
N LEU A 40 5.03 -8.95 -28.32
CA LEU A 40 4.69 -9.51 -29.64
C LEU A 40 3.70 -10.67 -29.56
N LYS A 41 3.78 -11.48 -28.50
CA LYS A 41 2.89 -12.62 -28.27
C LYS A 41 1.45 -12.24 -27.99
N PHE A 42 1.22 -11.01 -27.55
CA PHE A 42 -0.14 -10.49 -27.44
C PHE A 42 -0.83 -10.47 -28.81
N LEU A 43 -0.07 -10.22 -29.89
CA LEU A 43 -0.61 -10.25 -31.26
C LEU A 43 -1.00 -11.65 -31.71
N ASP A 44 -0.44 -12.69 -31.11
CA ASP A 44 -0.74 -14.10 -31.42
C ASP A 44 -2.01 -14.61 -30.71
N LEU A 45 -2.58 -13.81 -29.79
CA LEU A 45 -3.77 -14.21 -29.05
C LEU A 45 -4.99 -14.40 -29.98
N PRO A 46 -5.74 -15.49 -29.82
CA PRO A 46 -7.07 -15.64 -30.41
C PRO A 46 -8.06 -14.56 -29.93
N ALA A 47 -9.00 -14.18 -30.79
CA ALA A 47 -9.96 -13.10 -30.50
C ALA A 47 -10.89 -13.41 -29.32
N ASP A 48 -11.34 -14.67 -29.19
CA ASP A 48 -12.15 -15.16 -28.08
C ASP A 48 -11.42 -15.00 -26.74
N LYS A 49 -10.13 -15.37 -26.69
CA LYS A 49 -9.30 -15.21 -25.50
C LYS A 49 -9.03 -13.76 -25.15
N LEU A 50 -8.80 -12.90 -26.14
CA LEU A 50 -8.68 -11.47 -25.89
C LEU A 50 -9.99 -10.90 -25.34
N LEU A 51 -11.13 -11.29 -25.92
CA LEU A 51 -12.45 -10.86 -25.47
C LEU A 51 -12.73 -11.28 -24.02
N ASP A 52 -12.37 -12.51 -23.63
CA ASP A 52 -12.47 -12.99 -22.25
C ASP A 52 -11.68 -12.08 -21.27
N PHE A 53 -10.47 -11.67 -21.64
CA PHE A 53 -9.69 -10.75 -20.83
C PHE A 53 -10.32 -9.35 -20.74
N LEU A 54 -10.85 -8.83 -21.85
CA LEU A 54 -11.48 -7.51 -21.89
C LEU A 54 -12.74 -7.44 -21.03
N HIS A 55 -13.58 -8.47 -21.07
CA HIS A 55 -14.79 -8.57 -20.24
C HIS A 55 -14.48 -8.74 -18.75
N SER A 56 -13.30 -9.24 -18.41
CA SER A 56 -12.90 -9.44 -17.01
C SER A 56 -12.84 -8.12 -16.23
N ASP A 57 -13.49 -8.12 -15.05
CA ASP A 57 -13.35 -7.08 -14.03
C ASP A 57 -11.96 -7.07 -13.38
N GLY A 58 -11.19 -8.15 -13.55
CA GLY A 58 -9.84 -8.30 -13.01
C GLY A 58 -8.77 -7.52 -13.78
N LEU A 59 -9.07 -7.06 -15.00
CA LEU A 59 -8.11 -6.39 -15.87
C LEU A 59 -7.59 -5.09 -15.24
N CYS A 60 -6.27 -4.99 -15.11
CA CYS A 60 -5.56 -3.86 -14.54
C CYS A 60 -4.81 -3.10 -15.65
N ALA A 61 -5.33 -1.92 -15.98
CA ALA A 61 -4.72 -0.99 -16.93
C ALA A 61 -4.72 0.43 -16.35
N PRO A 62 -3.83 1.34 -16.82
CA PRO A 62 -3.78 2.72 -16.36
C PRO A 62 -5.03 3.52 -16.74
N SER A 63 -5.63 3.24 -17.92
CA SER A 63 -6.93 3.77 -18.33
C SER A 63 -7.59 2.86 -19.37
N GLU A 64 -8.90 3.04 -19.59
CA GLU A 64 -9.60 2.34 -20.68
C GLU A 64 -9.08 2.73 -22.07
N LEU A 65 -8.48 3.92 -22.22
CA LEU A 65 -7.82 4.27 -23.48
C LEU A 65 -6.64 3.33 -23.75
N ALA A 66 -5.91 2.92 -22.72
CA ALA A 66 -4.82 1.97 -22.89
C ALA A 66 -5.33 0.58 -23.34
N VAL A 67 -6.47 0.15 -22.79
CA VAL A 67 -7.17 -1.08 -23.22
C VAL A 67 -7.61 -0.96 -24.69
N PHE A 68 -8.26 0.14 -25.05
CA PHE A 68 -8.65 0.43 -26.43
C PHE A 68 -7.46 0.40 -27.39
N ARG A 69 -6.35 1.07 -27.03
CA ARG A 69 -5.14 1.09 -27.86
C ARG A 69 -4.53 -0.31 -28.03
N ALA A 70 -4.55 -1.14 -26.98
CA ALA A 70 -4.10 -2.53 -27.09
C ALA A 70 -4.94 -3.32 -28.11
N VAL A 71 -6.26 -3.16 -28.08
CA VAL A 71 -7.18 -3.79 -29.05
C VAL A 71 -6.92 -3.28 -30.47
N VAL A 72 -6.72 -1.96 -30.65
CA VAL A 72 -6.42 -1.38 -31.96
C VAL A 72 -5.10 -1.94 -32.52
N VAL A 73 -4.04 -1.98 -31.71
CA VAL A 73 -2.74 -2.56 -32.12
C VAL A 73 -2.89 -4.04 -32.51
N TRP A 74 -3.73 -4.79 -31.79
CA TRP A 74 -4.03 -6.17 -32.13
C TRP A 74 -4.78 -6.30 -33.47
N ILE A 75 -5.74 -5.43 -33.76
CA ILE A 75 -6.46 -5.41 -35.05
C ILE A 75 -5.53 -5.00 -36.19
N GLU A 76 -4.69 -3.99 -35.99
CA GLU A 76 -3.76 -3.46 -37.01
C GLU A 76 -2.68 -4.47 -37.41
N ALA A 77 -2.39 -5.47 -36.57
CA ALA A 77 -1.44 -6.54 -36.89
C ALA A 77 -1.94 -7.48 -38.01
N ASP A 78 -3.25 -7.67 -38.16
CA ASP A 78 -3.86 -8.40 -39.28
C ASP A 78 -5.24 -7.83 -39.64
N PRO A 79 -5.30 -6.70 -40.36
CA PRO A 79 -6.54 -6.00 -40.63
C PRO A 79 -7.53 -6.79 -41.53
N ALA A 80 -7.04 -7.76 -42.30
CA ALA A 80 -7.88 -8.48 -43.26
C ALA A 80 -8.89 -9.40 -42.54
N GLU A 81 -8.44 -10.12 -41.52
CA GLU A 81 -9.27 -11.05 -40.74
C GLU A 81 -9.87 -10.39 -39.49
N ARG A 82 -9.11 -9.52 -38.81
CA ARG A 82 -9.47 -9.03 -37.47
C ARG A 82 -10.47 -7.88 -37.48
N LEU A 83 -10.65 -7.20 -38.61
CA LEU A 83 -11.60 -6.09 -38.71
C LEU A 83 -13.06 -6.56 -38.58
N ALA A 84 -13.35 -7.82 -38.94
CA ALA A 84 -14.64 -8.46 -38.70
C ALA A 84 -14.92 -8.70 -37.20
N GLN A 85 -13.87 -8.91 -36.40
CA GLN A 85 -13.94 -9.17 -34.95
C GLN A 85 -13.87 -7.87 -34.13
N ALA A 86 -13.52 -6.75 -34.75
CA ALA A 86 -13.35 -5.47 -34.07
C ALA A 86 -14.62 -5.05 -33.31
N GLN A 87 -15.81 -5.20 -33.90
CA GLN A 87 -17.05 -4.79 -33.25
C GLN A 87 -17.30 -5.57 -31.96
N GLU A 88 -16.99 -6.87 -31.95
CA GLU A 88 -17.15 -7.74 -30.78
C GLU A 88 -16.13 -7.39 -29.70
N LEU A 89 -14.84 -7.25 -30.06
CA LEU A 89 -13.79 -6.85 -29.12
C LEU A 89 -14.05 -5.47 -28.47
N MET A 90 -14.60 -4.53 -29.22
CA MET A 90 -14.93 -3.20 -28.70
C MET A 90 -16.04 -3.22 -27.67
N THR A 91 -16.86 -4.28 -27.58
CA THR A 91 -17.85 -4.42 -26.50
C THR A 91 -17.19 -4.67 -25.13
N GLY A 92 -15.99 -5.25 -25.12
CA GLY A 92 -15.19 -5.44 -23.91
C GLY A 92 -14.50 -4.16 -23.40
N VAL A 93 -14.40 -3.11 -24.24
CA VAL A 93 -13.82 -1.82 -23.85
C VAL A 93 -14.88 -0.92 -23.22
N ARG A 94 -14.63 -0.45 -21.99
CA ARG A 94 -15.64 0.28 -21.21
C ARG A 94 -15.52 1.79 -21.43
N PHE A 95 -15.91 2.27 -22.61
CA PHE A 95 -15.86 3.70 -22.98
C PHE A 95 -16.40 4.70 -21.93
N PRO A 96 -17.47 4.41 -21.16
CA PRO A 96 -17.94 5.32 -20.10
C PRO A 96 -16.93 5.60 -18.97
N LEU A 97 -15.87 4.80 -18.87
CA LEU A 97 -14.78 4.98 -17.91
C LEU A 97 -13.58 5.72 -18.52
N MET A 98 -13.71 6.33 -19.71
CA MET A 98 -12.69 7.20 -20.29
C MET A 98 -12.91 8.67 -19.86
N THR A 99 -11.82 9.44 -19.79
CA THR A 99 -11.93 10.90 -19.73
C THR A 99 -12.55 11.45 -21.02
N PHE A 100 -13.09 12.68 -20.96
CA PHE A 100 -13.55 13.38 -22.16
C PHE A 100 -12.45 13.54 -23.23
N LYS A 101 -11.19 13.75 -22.82
CA LYS A 101 -10.06 13.89 -23.73
C LYS A 101 -9.77 12.58 -24.46
N GLU A 102 -9.74 11.47 -23.74
CA GLU A 102 -9.54 10.14 -24.29
C GLU A 102 -10.70 9.74 -25.21
N PHE A 103 -11.94 9.99 -24.80
CA PHE A 103 -13.11 9.68 -25.63
C PHE A 103 -13.12 10.45 -26.96
N ARG A 104 -12.63 11.70 -26.98
CA ARG A 104 -12.46 12.46 -28.23
C ARG A 104 -11.44 11.83 -29.17
N GLU A 105 -10.38 11.24 -28.64
CA GLU A 105 -9.36 10.53 -29.41
C GLU A 105 -9.95 9.27 -30.06
N VAL A 106 -10.70 8.49 -29.29
CA VAL A 106 -11.38 7.28 -29.76
C VAL A 106 -12.42 7.59 -30.86
N ARG A 107 -13.21 8.66 -30.72
CA ARG A 107 -14.21 9.05 -31.73
C ARG A 107 -13.63 9.31 -33.11
N ALA A 108 -12.34 9.64 -33.22
CA ALA A 108 -11.68 9.81 -34.51
C ALA A 108 -11.54 8.48 -35.28
N ILE A 109 -11.69 7.34 -34.60
CA ILE A 109 -11.41 5.99 -35.13
C ILE A 109 -12.71 5.24 -35.53
N ASN A 110 -13.90 5.84 -35.37
CA ASN A 110 -15.21 5.32 -35.85
C ASN A 110 -15.60 3.89 -35.42
N LEU A 111 -15.13 3.41 -34.26
CA LEU A 111 -15.40 2.04 -33.76
C LEU A 111 -16.14 2.04 -32.41
N LEU A 112 -17.29 2.71 -32.31
CA LEU A 112 -18.05 2.82 -31.05
C LEU A 112 -19.32 1.96 -31.03
N PRO A 113 -19.37 0.88 -30.22
CA PRO A 113 -20.62 0.22 -29.86
C PRO A 113 -21.38 0.95 -28.73
N GLU A 114 -22.68 0.65 -28.59
CA GLU A 114 -23.49 1.06 -27.44
C GLU A 114 -23.08 0.24 -26.20
N THR A 115 -22.57 0.87 -25.14
CA THR A 115 -22.07 0.18 -23.94
C THR A 115 -22.98 0.37 -22.73
N GLN A 116 -23.27 -0.73 -22.02
CA GLN A 116 -24.17 -0.77 -20.86
C GLN A 116 -23.43 -0.79 -19.50
N ASP A 117 -22.14 -1.16 -19.46
CA ASP A 117 -21.42 -1.31 -18.19
C ASP A 117 -20.82 0.01 -17.68
N GLN A 118 -21.29 0.41 -16.49
CA GLN A 118 -21.01 1.71 -15.89
C GLN A 118 -19.92 1.67 -14.81
N CYS A 119 -19.35 0.49 -14.51
CA CYS A 119 -18.37 0.33 -13.42
C CYS A 119 -17.45 -0.88 -13.61
N ARG A 120 -16.19 -0.79 -13.16
CA ARG A 120 -15.26 -1.92 -13.01
C ARG A 120 -15.00 -2.22 -11.54
N VAL A 121 -15.26 -3.45 -11.11
CA VAL A 121 -15.14 -3.89 -9.70
C VAL A 121 -14.04 -4.92 -9.55
N ARG A 122 -12.86 -4.48 -9.14
CA ARG A 122 -11.68 -5.32 -9.00
C ARG A 122 -11.50 -5.84 -7.58
N ARG A 123 -11.14 -7.11 -7.44
CA ARG A 123 -10.83 -7.74 -6.14
C ARG A 123 -9.37 -8.21 -6.14
N PRO A 124 -8.43 -7.41 -5.57
CA PRO A 124 -7.02 -7.78 -5.50
C PRO A 124 -6.83 -9.08 -4.70
N LYS A 125 -5.81 -9.90 -5.01
CA LYS A 125 -5.57 -11.17 -4.30
C LYS A 125 -5.29 -10.95 -2.81
N ASP A 126 -4.39 -10.02 -2.52
CA ASP A 126 -4.10 -9.59 -1.16
C ASP A 126 -4.99 -8.41 -0.79
N ALA A 127 -5.57 -8.43 0.41
CA ALA A 127 -6.44 -7.38 0.88
C ALA A 127 -5.61 -6.32 1.62
N LEU A 128 -5.88 -5.05 1.33
CA LEU A 128 -5.41 -3.96 2.18
C LEU A 128 -6.22 -4.00 3.48
N VAL A 129 -5.54 -4.19 4.60
CA VAL A 129 -6.14 -4.25 5.93
C VAL A 129 -5.72 -3.02 6.73
N LEU A 130 -6.70 -2.36 7.33
CA LEU A 130 -6.55 -1.27 8.29
C LEU A 130 -6.66 -1.83 9.71
N VAL A 131 -5.76 -1.42 10.59
CA VAL A 131 -5.65 -1.95 11.95
C VAL A 131 -5.62 -0.79 12.95
N GLY A 132 -6.61 -0.78 13.85
CA GLY A 132 -6.68 0.16 14.98
C GLY A 132 -6.64 1.63 14.56
N GLY A 133 -5.91 2.42 15.34
CA GLY A 133 -5.88 3.88 15.22
C GLY A 133 -6.93 4.53 16.12
N ASP A 134 -7.11 5.82 15.97
CA ASP A 134 -8.07 6.61 16.72
C ASP A 134 -8.79 7.64 15.84
N GLN A 135 -9.78 8.31 16.43
CA GLN A 135 -10.56 9.37 15.81
C GLN A 135 -11.09 10.31 16.87
N LEU A 136 -11.38 11.55 16.50
CA LEU A 136 -12.15 12.46 17.34
C LEU A 136 -13.58 11.96 17.53
N ASP A 137 -14.10 12.11 18.75
CA ASP A 137 -15.52 11.89 18.99
C ASP A 137 -16.37 12.98 18.32
N PRO A 138 -17.66 12.72 18.04
CA PRO A 138 -18.54 13.68 17.36
C PRO A 138 -18.65 15.03 18.08
N ASP A 139 -18.46 15.04 19.39
CA ASP A 139 -18.51 16.23 20.24
C ASP A 139 -17.16 16.98 20.31
N LEU A 140 -16.11 16.47 19.64
CA LEU A 140 -14.76 17.03 19.57
C LEU A 140 -14.06 17.18 20.94
N GLY A 141 -14.54 16.47 21.95
CA GLY A 141 -14.07 16.56 23.34
C GLY A 141 -12.97 15.56 23.68
N LYS A 142 -12.88 14.43 22.96
CA LYS A 142 -11.87 13.39 23.21
C LYS A 142 -11.55 12.58 21.96
N ARG A 143 -10.37 11.99 21.98
CA ARG A 143 -9.96 10.98 21.00
C ARG A 143 -10.36 9.58 21.46
N LEU A 144 -10.87 8.79 20.53
CA LEU A 144 -11.40 7.44 20.75
C LEU A 144 -10.57 6.42 19.97
N PRO A 145 -9.62 5.74 20.65
CA PRO A 145 -8.90 4.61 20.09
C PRO A 145 -9.84 3.46 19.71
N SER A 146 -9.46 2.67 18.72
CA SER A 146 -10.29 1.59 18.18
C SER A 146 -9.65 0.22 18.24
N ARG A 147 -10.51 -0.79 18.29
CA ARG A 147 -10.17 -2.22 18.17
C ARG A 147 -10.38 -2.77 16.78
N GLN A 148 -11.01 -2.00 15.90
CA GLN A 148 -11.52 -2.53 14.64
C GLN A 148 -10.41 -2.81 13.64
N LEU A 149 -10.60 -3.90 12.89
CA LEU A 149 -9.87 -4.17 11.67
C LEU A 149 -10.85 -4.06 10.50
N TRP A 150 -10.43 -3.36 9.46
CA TRP A 150 -11.18 -3.22 8.22
C TRP A 150 -10.35 -3.75 7.06
N PHE A 151 -10.98 -4.23 6.01
CA PHE A 151 -10.28 -4.57 4.78
C PHE A 151 -10.98 -4.00 3.54
N ALA A 152 -10.17 -3.63 2.56
CA ALA A 152 -10.66 -3.24 1.24
C ALA A 152 -11.08 -4.48 0.46
N ASN A 153 -12.38 -4.70 0.36
CA ASN A 153 -12.97 -5.85 -0.30
C ASN A 153 -12.83 -5.76 -1.82
N SER A 154 -13.14 -4.58 -2.39
CA SER A 154 -13.02 -4.32 -3.82
C SER A 154 -12.65 -2.86 -4.13
N LEU A 155 -11.98 -2.67 -5.26
CA LEU A 155 -11.71 -1.36 -5.86
C LEU A 155 -12.70 -1.14 -7.00
N ARG A 156 -13.35 0.02 -7.01
CA ARG A 156 -14.38 0.36 -7.98
C ARG A 156 -13.97 1.58 -8.79
N THR A 157 -14.15 1.51 -10.11
CA THR A 157 -14.02 2.67 -11.01
C THR A 157 -15.34 2.83 -11.74
N GLY A 158 -16.05 3.91 -11.43
CA GLY A 158 -17.35 4.25 -12.03
C GLY A 158 -17.25 5.31 -13.13
N THR A 159 -18.40 5.65 -13.70
CA THR A 159 -18.57 6.74 -14.67
C THR A 159 -17.97 8.07 -14.18
N GLY A 160 -17.32 8.79 -15.11
CA GLY A 160 -16.60 10.02 -14.76
C GLY A 160 -15.29 9.78 -13.99
N LEU A 161 -14.75 8.56 -14.02
CA LEU A 161 -13.51 8.15 -13.35
C LEU A 161 -13.54 8.30 -11.83
N VAL A 162 -14.73 8.27 -11.25
CA VAL A 162 -14.89 8.25 -9.79
C VAL A 162 -14.40 6.90 -9.27
N LYS A 163 -13.33 6.93 -8.47
CA LYS A 163 -12.77 5.75 -7.83
C LYS A 163 -13.28 5.64 -6.40
N ALA A 164 -13.61 4.43 -5.98
CA ALA A 164 -14.06 4.15 -4.63
C ALA A 164 -13.50 2.80 -4.16
N MET A 165 -13.34 2.67 -2.86
CA MET A 165 -13.01 1.40 -2.21
C MET A 165 -14.23 0.92 -1.43
N ASP A 166 -14.58 -0.35 -1.62
CA ASP A 166 -15.59 -1.04 -0.84
C ASP A 166 -14.93 -1.66 0.38
N TRP A 167 -15.38 -1.29 1.57
CA TRP A 167 -14.76 -1.68 2.83
C TRP A 167 -15.66 -2.59 3.63
N ARG A 168 -15.06 -3.55 4.33
CA ARG A 168 -15.76 -4.46 5.23
C ARG A 168 -14.99 -4.61 6.53
N ILE A 169 -15.72 -4.90 7.61
CA ILE A 169 -15.11 -5.22 8.90
C ILE A 169 -14.49 -6.61 8.78
N LEU A 170 -13.21 -6.73 9.13
CA LEU A 170 -12.52 -8.01 9.24
C LEU A 170 -12.78 -8.63 10.62
N GLY A 171 -12.79 -7.80 11.67
CA GLY A 171 -13.00 -8.23 13.04
C GLY A 171 -12.54 -7.16 14.03
N GLU A 172 -12.34 -7.56 15.28
CA GLU A 172 -11.83 -6.69 16.33
C GLU A 172 -10.65 -7.36 17.05
N MET A 173 -9.67 -6.54 17.47
CA MET A 173 -8.58 -6.97 18.34
C MET A 173 -9.16 -7.52 19.67
N PRO A 174 -8.53 -8.53 20.30
CA PRO A 174 -9.08 -9.22 21.47
C PRO A 174 -9.02 -8.41 22.76
N GLU A 175 -8.03 -7.54 22.91
CA GLU A 175 -7.88 -6.64 24.06
C GLU A 175 -8.03 -5.16 23.64
N LYS A 176 -7.72 -4.27 24.58
CA LYS A 176 -7.98 -2.83 24.57
C LYS A 176 -7.64 -2.14 23.23
N PRO A 177 -8.41 -1.08 22.86
CA PRO A 177 -8.15 -0.32 21.65
C PRO A 177 -6.75 0.28 21.67
N ARG A 178 -6.17 0.53 20.49
CA ARG A 178 -4.81 1.06 20.39
C ARG A 178 -4.55 1.90 19.15
N PHE A 179 -3.64 2.85 19.28
CA PHE A 179 -3.10 3.71 18.23
C PHE A 179 -1.56 3.80 18.38
N ARG A 180 -0.85 4.29 17.36
CA ARG A 180 0.64 4.35 17.34
C ARG A 180 1.33 3.01 17.59
N HIS A 181 0.64 1.92 17.30
CA HIS A 181 1.16 0.56 17.41
C HIS A 181 1.95 0.19 16.15
N GLY A 182 2.70 -0.90 16.22
CA GLY A 182 3.36 -1.52 15.07
C GLY A 182 2.52 -2.65 14.48
N VAL A 183 2.60 -2.83 13.17
CA VAL A 183 1.99 -3.94 12.45
C VAL A 183 3.02 -4.60 11.56
N GLY A 184 3.03 -5.94 11.53
CA GLY A 184 3.82 -6.73 10.58
C GLY A 184 3.00 -7.91 10.08
N VAL A 185 3.26 -8.36 8.85
CA VAL A 185 2.66 -9.58 8.30
C VAL A 185 3.76 -10.56 7.98
N MET A 186 3.66 -11.75 8.56
CA MET A 186 4.66 -12.81 8.41
C MET A 186 3.95 -14.15 8.27
N GLU A 187 4.34 -14.93 7.26
CA GLU A 187 3.71 -16.22 6.92
C GLU A 187 2.18 -16.16 6.78
N GLY A 188 1.67 -15.06 6.21
CA GLY A 188 0.23 -14.86 6.02
C GLY A 188 -0.56 -14.56 7.30
N ARG A 189 0.11 -14.30 8.42
CA ARG A 189 -0.48 -13.94 9.70
C ARG A 189 -0.16 -12.49 10.06
N LEU A 190 -1.13 -11.81 10.65
CA LEU A 190 -1.00 -10.42 11.08
C LEU A 190 -0.48 -10.36 12.51
N TYR A 191 0.52 -9.53 12.77
CA TYR A 191 1.08 -9.26 14.09
C TYR A 191 0.84 -7.80 14.48
N VAL A 192 0.32 -7.57 15.68
CA VAL A 192 0.00 -6.25 16.23
C VAL A 192 0.79 -6.07 17.53
N ILE A 193 1.66 -5.05 17.57
CA ILE A 193 2.70 -4.91 18.59
C ILE A 193 2.59 -3.53 19.24
N GLY A 194 2.64 -3.48 20.58
CA GLY A 194 2.72 -2.24 21.34
C GLY A 194 1.58 -1.25 21.05
N GLY A 195 1.91 0.04 21.05
CA GLY A 195 0.98 1.18 20.89
C GLY A 195 0.57 1.80 22.21
N CYS A 196 -0.43 2.68 22.16
CA CYS A 196 -1.02 3.31 23.33
C CYS A 196 -2.52 3.00 23.42
N GLU A 197 -3.02 2.74 24.62
CA GLU A 197 -4.46 2.60 24.88
C GLU A 197 -5.16 3.96 24.93
N PHE A 198 -4.51 4.96 25.51
CA PHE A 198 -5.03 6.31 25.66
C PHE A 198 -3.86 7.31 25.77
N TYR A 199 -4.16 8.61 25.83
CA TYR A 199 -3.16 9.68 25.86
C TYR A 199 -2.61 9.98 27.28
N THR A 200 -2.55 8.99 28.20
CA THR A 200 -1.87 9.18 29.50
C THR A 200 -0.48 8.55 29.52
N LYS A 201 0.32 8.94 30.52
CA LYS A 201 1.72 8.52 30.67
C LYS A 201 1.90 7.00 30.88
N THR A 202 0.88 6.28 31.33
CA THR A 202 0.97 4.86 31.71
C THR A 202 0.28 3.90 30.73
N ASP A 203 -0.12 4.39 29.54
CA ASP A 203 -0.94 3.63 28.60
C ASP A 203 -0.17 3.01 27.44
N THR A 204 1.16 3.16 27.42
CA THR A 204 2.02 2.50 26.45
C THR A 204 1.98 0.99 26.68
N LEU A 205 1.89 0.24 25.59
CA LEU A 205 1.78 -1.22 25.59
C LEU A 205 3.08 -1.85 25.13
N LYS A 206 3.32 -3.07 25.61
CA LYS A 206 4.39 -3.96 25.14
C LYS A 206 3.87 -5.29 24.58
N SER A 207 2.55 -5.46 24.57
CA SER A 207 1.88 -6.70 24.16
C SER A 207 2.06 -6.98 22.67
N LEU A 208 2.22 -8.25 22.33
CA LEU A 208 2.14 -8.77 20.96
C LEU A 208 0.93 -9.69 20.78
N TYR A 209 0.18 -9.45 19.72
CA TYR A 209 -0.94 -10.27 19.28
C TYR A 209 -0.75 -10.75 17.86
N ARG A 210 -1.12 -12.00 17.58
CA ARG A 210 -1.14 -12.57 16.23
C ARG A 210 -2.56 -12.95 15.84
N TYR A 211 -2.96 -12.56 14.64
CA TYR A 211 -4.22 -12.95 14.01
C TYR A 211 -3.95 -13.92 12.86
N ASP A 212 -4.63 -15.06 12.87
CA ASP A 212 -4.62 -16.04 11.79
C ASP A 212 -5.92 -15.91 10.98
N PRO A 213 -5.88 -15.41 9.74
CA PRO A 213 -7.07 -15.22 8.91
C PRO A 213 -7.67 -16.53 8.42
N MET A 214 -6.94 -17.66 8.44
CA MET A 214 -7.49 -18.96 8.03
C MET A 214 -8.39 -19.56 9.13
N GLN A 215 -8.05 -19.28 10.38
CA GLN A 215 -8.79 -19.75 11.55
C GLN A 215 -9.71 -18.68 12.15
N ASP A 216 -9.64 -17.45 11.65
CA ASP A 216 -10.30 -16.27 12.21
C ASP A 216 -10.12 -16.17 13.74
N SER A 217 -8.86 -16.30 14.19
CA SER A 217 -8.56 -16.36 15.62
C SER A 217 -7.33 -15.54 15.99
N TRP A 218 -7.37 -15.03 17.22
CA TRP A 218 -6.28 -14.27 17.82
C TRP A 218 -5.53 -15.10 18.85
N GLN A 219 -4.21 -14.93 18.90
CA GLN A 219 -3.32 -15.47 19.91
C GLN A 219 -2.51 -14.34 20.56
N ARG A 220 -2.46 -14.31 21.89
CA ARG A 220 -1.52 -13.48 22.64
C ARG A 220 -0.16 -14.19 22.68
N LEU A 221 0.90 -13.47 22.37
CA LEU A 221 2.28 -13.97 22.33
C LEU A 221 3.11 -13.29 23.42
N ALA A 222 4.41 -13.60 23.47
CA ALA A 222 5.32 -12.96 24.40
C ALA A 222 5.37 -11.43 24.22
N ASP A 223 5.37 -10.73 25.35
CA ASP A 223 5.48 -9.28 25.39
C ASP A 223 6.93 -8.85 25.08
N MET A 224 7.08 -7.69 24.46
CA MET A 224 8.37 -7.00 24.37
C MET A 224 8.95 -6.77 25.77
N GLN A 225 10.26 -6.57 25.84
CA GLN A 225 10.95 -6.20 27.07
C GLN A 225 10.62 -4.77 27.46
N GLU A 226 10.54 -3.86 26.48
CA GLU A 226 10.19 -2.45 26.69
C GLU A 226 8.79 -2.09 26.17
N PHE A 227 8.19 -1.07 26.77
CA PHE A 227 6.97 -0.45 26.26
C PHE A 227 7.29 0.40 25.06
N ARG A 228 6.51 0.31 23.99
CA ARG A 228 6.76 1.06 22.75
C ARG A 228 5.47 1.57 22.12
N SER A 229 5.47 2.86 21.80
CA SER A 229 4.53 3.50 20.89
C SER A 229 5.28 4.36 19.88
N ASN A 230 4.63 4.76 18.78
CA ASN A 230 5.20 5.66 17.77
C ASN A 230 6.54 5.13 17.22
N PHE A 231 6.64 3.81 17.07
CA PHE A 231 7.82 3.08 16.63
C PHE A 231 7.55 2.42 15.27
N SER A 232 8.60 1.90 14.64
CA SER A 232 8.48 1.13 13.39
C SER A 232 8.62 -0.36 13.64
N VAL A 233 7.87 -1.15 12.86
CA VAL A 233 7.98 -2.61 12.81
C VAL A 233 8.32 -3.03 11.39
N VAL A 234 9.34 -3.89 11.26
CA VAL A 234 9.72 -4.48 9.97
C VAL A 234 9.86 -5.99 10.10
N VAL A 235 9.54 -6.72 9.02
CA VAL A 235 9.60 -8.20 8.98
C VAL A 235 10.77 -8.63 8.10
N ARG A 236 11.92 -8.96 8.70
CA ARG A 236 13.12 -9.37 7.94
C ARG A 236 13.35 -10.86 8.13
N GLY A 237 13.22 -11.62 7.04
CA GLY A 237 13.28 -13.08 7.10
C GLY A 237 12.09 -13.66 7.87
N ASP A 238 12.37 -14.43 8.92
CA ASP A 238 11.39 -15.07 9.81
C ASP A 238 11.24 -14.35 11.16
N ARG A 239 11.69 -13.09 11.24
CA ARG A 239 11.70 -12.29 12.48
C ARG A 239 11.02 -10.94 12.30
N LEU A 240 10.47 -10.44 13.40
CA LEU A 240 9.95 -9.07 13.51
C LEU A 240 10.97 -8.22 14.26
N TYR A 241 11.18 -6.99 13.83
CA TYR A 241 12.03 -6.01 14.52
C TYR A 241 11.19 -4.82 14.94
N ALA A 242 11.18 -4.49 16.22
CA ALA A 242 10.59 -3.29 16.80
C ALA A 242 11.70 -2.27 17.06
N ILE A 243 11.65 -1.14 16.35
CA ILE A 243 12.76 -0.19 16.25
C ILE A 243 12.35 1.14 16.90
N GLY A 244 13.09 1.56 17.93
CA GLY A 244 12.91 2.85 18.61
C GLY A 244 11.52 3.03 19.24
N GLY A 245 11.01 4.26 19.18
CA GLY A 245 9.71 4.66 19.69
C GLY A 245 9.74 5.48 20.97
N ASP A 246 8.55 5.69 21.52
CA ASP A 246 8.29 6.33 22.80
C ASP A 246 7.95 5.26 23.83
N MET A 247 8.71 5.18 24.92
CA MET A 247 8.38 4.36 26.10
C MET A 247 7.30 5.05 26.94
N ASP A 248 7.46 6.36 27.14
CA ASP A 248 6.47 7.24 27.75
C ASP A 248 6.56 8.64 27.12
N MET A 249 5.77 9.59 27.61
CA MET A 249 5.72 10.97 27.09
C MET A 249 7.06 11.72 27.07
N ASN A 250 8.08 11.27 27.82
CA ASN A 250 9.35 11.99 27.96
C ASN A 250 10.57 11.12 27.62
N THR A 251 10.36 9.89 27.14
CA THR A 251 11.43 8.90 26.97
C THR A 251 11.35 8.28 25.59
N ASN A 252 12.20 8.73 24.67
CA ASN A 252 12.41 8.08 23.39
C ASN A 252 13.45 6.96 23.51
N LEU A 253 13.31 5.94 22.68
CA LEU A 253 14.14 4.74 22.69
C LEU A 253 15.09 4.72 21.49
N ASP A 254 16.33 4.32 21.74
CA ASP A 254 17.32 3.89 20.75
C ASP A 254 17.37 2.36 20.61
N SER A 255 16.80 1.64 21.57
CA SER A 255 16.79 0.19 21.61
C SER A 255 16.01 -0.40 20.43
N VAL A 256 16.50 -1.55 19.97
CA VAL A 256 15.83 -2.37 18.95
C VAL A 256 15.64 -3.77 19.52
N GLU A 257 14.43 -4.29 19.39
CA GLU A 257 14.09 -5.65 19.81
C GLU A 257 13.70 -6.50 18.60
N ASP A 258 14.11 -7.76 18.59
CA ASP A 258 13.74 -8.75 17.58
C ASP A 258 12.92 -9.89 18.21
N TYR A 259 11.87 -10.31 17.51
CA TYR A 259 10.98 -11.39 17.92
C TYR A 259 11.21 -12.63 17.07
N SER A 260 11.37 -13.77 17.75
CA SER A 260 11.43 -15.11 17.15
C SER A 260 10.11 -15.84 17.37
N PRO A 261 9.32 -16.11 16.31
CA PRO A 261 8.07 -16.88 16.41
C PRO A 261 8.29 -18.34 16.82
N VAL A 262 9.47 -18.89 16.55
CA VAL A 262 9.80 -20.29 16.87
C VAL A 262 9.92 -20.51 18.37
N SER A 263 10.54 -19.55 19.06
CA SER A 263 10.75 -19.61 20.52
C SER A 263 9.71 -18.81 21.31
N ASP A 264 8.91 -17.98 20.63
CA ASP A 264 8.01 -17.00 21.25
C ASP A 264 8.75 -16.11 22.26
N THR A 265 9.84 -15.48 21.83
CA THR A 265 10.70 -14.65 22.68
C THR A 265 11.18 -13.40 21.96
N TRP A 266 11.36 -12.33 22.74
CA TRP A 266 12.02 -11.09 22.32
C TRP A 266 13.46 -11.02 22.83
N SER A 267 14.38 -10.60 21.97
CA SER A 267 15.78 -10.28 22.30
C SER A 267 16.13 -8.87 21.87
N PHE A 268 17.13 -8.27 22.52
CA PHE A 268 17.68 -6.99 22.07
C PHE A 268 18.68 -7.22 20.92
N ALA A 269 18.52 -6.45 19.86
CA ALA A 269 19.51 -6.29 18.80
C ALA A 269 20.43 -5.09 19.09
N LYS A 270 21.34 -4.77 18.17
CA LYS A 270 22.18 -3.57 18.28
C LYS A 270 21.30 -2.31 18.39
N PRO A 271 21.50 -1.41 19.37
CA PRO A 271 20.72 -0.17 19.43
C PRO A 271 21.06 0.75 18.24
N LEU A 272 20.15 1.69 17.97
CA LEU A 272 20.40 2.84 17.11
C LEU A 272 21.45 3.77 17.74
N ASP A 273 22.10 4.59 16.93
CA ASP A 273 23.08 5.58 17.42
C ASP A 273 22.42 6.72 18.21
N GLN A 274 21.11 6.93 18.01
CA GLN A 274 20.31 7.93 18.71
C GLN A 274 18.88 7.44 18.92
N ALA A 275 18.24 7.92 20.00
CA ALA A 275 16.84 7.64 20.27
C ALA A 275 15.93 8.29 19.21
N LEU A 276 14.92 7.54 18.76
CA LEU A 276 14.15 7.92 17.58
C LEU A 276 12.69 7.48 17.69
N SER A 277 11.73 8.39 17.50
CA SER A 277 10.30 8.06 17.41
C SER A 277 9.62 8.73 16.23
N GLY A 278 8.44 8.24 15.82
CA GLY A 278 7.71 8.76 14.66
C GLY A 278 8.49 8.64 13.34
N HIS A 279 9.56 7.85 13.28
CA HIS A 279 10.28 7.57 12.04
C HIS A 279 9.51 6.55 11.20
N ALA A 280 9.86 6.46 9.93
CA ALA A 280 9.37 5.40 9.05
C ALA A 280 10.50 4.40 8.79
N ALA A 281 10.16 3.11 8.75
CA ALA A 281 11.09 2.05 8.36
C ALA A 281 10.42 1.10 7.36
N THR A 282 11.19 0.64 6.38
CA THR A 282 10.74 -0.39 5.43
C THR A 282 11.90 -1.25 4.96
N LEU A 283 11.60 -2.32 4.23
CA LEU A 283 12.59 -3.24 3.68
C LEU A 283 12.72 -3.06 2.18
N LEU A 284 13.96 -2.94 1.70
CA LEU A 284 14.29 -3.03 0.29
C LEU A 284 15.47 -3.99 0.14
N ASP A 285 15.31 -4.99 -0.72
CA ASP A 285 16.31 -6.05 -0.98
C ASP A 285 16.84 -6.74 0.28
N GLY A 286 15.96 -6.92 1.28
CA GLY A 286 16.28 -7.59 2.55
C GLY A 286 17.00 -6.72 3.58
N GLU A 287 17.24 -5.44 3.27
CA GLU A 287 17.86 -4.49 4.19
C GLU A 287 16.87 -3.46 4.72
N ILE A 288 17.06 -3.07 5.99
CA ILE A 288 16.16 -2.19 6.73
C ILE A 288 16.61 -0.76 6.53
N PHE A 289 15.76 0.04 5.89
CA PHE A 289 15.96 1.47 5.73
C PHE A 289 15.09 2.22 6.72
N ILE A 290 15.64 3.28 7.31
CA ILE A 290 14.95 4.15 8.27
C ILE A 290 15.12 5.61 7.81
N SER A 291 14.02 6.36 7.81
CA SER A 291 14.02 7.78 7.44
C SER A 291 13.31 8.64 8.49
N GLY A 292 13.86 9.84 8.69
CA GLY A 292 13.28 10.91 9.50
C GLY A 292 12.95 10.50 10.93
N GLY A 293 11.85 11.02 11.45
CA GLY A 293 11.42 10.87 12.84
C GLY A 293 11.83 12.05 13.71
N PHE A 294 11.60 11.88 15.01
CA PHE A 294 11.87 12.84 16.08
C PHE A 294 13.09 12.41 16.89
N ASP A 295 14.00 13.34 17.14
CA ASP A 295 15.06 13.17 18.16
C ASP A 295 14.50 13.29 19.59
N CYS A 296 15.38 13.18 20.60
CA CYS A 296 15.01 13.32 22.00
C CYS A 296 14.51 14.72 22.44
N ARG A 297 14.63 15.70 21.55
CA ARG A 297 14.11 17.07 21.72
C ARG A 297 12.87 17.30 20.84
N TYR A 298 12.31 16.23 20.28
CA TYR A 298 11.19 16.23 19.36
C TYR A 298 11.42 17.06 18.08
N GLN A 299 12.66 17.20 17.63
CA GLN A 299 12.97 17.81 16.35
C GLN A 299 12.83 16.76 15.24
N CYS A 300 12.00 17.03 14.23
CA CYS A 300 12.02 16.32 12.95
C CYS A 300 13.43 16.27 12.35
N LEU A 301 13.77 15.12 11.77
CA LEU A 301 15.08 14.83 11.20
C LEU A 301 15.01 14.66 9.68
N THR A 302 16.11 14.99 9.00
CA THR A 302 16.37 14.71 7.57
C THR A 302 17.06 13.36 7.36
N SER A 303 17.50 12.70 8.44
CA SER A 303 18.36 11.54 8.39
C SER A 303 17.74 10.37 7.64
N MET A 304 18.55 9.72 6.79
CA MET A 304 18.27 8.45 6.14
C MET A 304 19.41 7.50 6.47
N PHE A 305 19.09 6.27 6.86
CA PHE A 305 20.14 5.31 7.18
C PHE A 305 19.68 3.86 7.00
N LEU A 306 20.68 3.02 6.71
CA LEU A 306 20.56 1.57 6.71
C LEU A 306 20.80 1.05 8.13
N TYR A 307 19.96 0.13 8.58
CA TYR A 307 20.12 -0.51 9.88
C TYR A 307 20.32 -2.01 9.73
N HIS A 308 21.42 -2.51 10.29
CA HIS A 308 21.71 -3.93 10.40
C HIS A 308 21.65 -4.35 11.87
N PRO A 309 20.80 -5.33 12.23
CA PRO A 309 20.65 -5.77 13.62
C PRO A 309 21.96 -6.17 14.33
N GLU A 310 22.95 -6.63 13.58
CA GLU A 310 24.26 -7.06 14.12
C GLU A 310 25.33 -5.96 14.11
N ARG A 311 25.24 -5.01 13.16
CA ARG A 311 26.29 -4.00 12.93
C ARG A 311 25.90 -2.60 13.41
N GLY A 312 24.61 -2.32 13.52
CA GLY A 312 24.07 -0.99 13.82
C GLY A 312 23.79 -0.20 12.56
N THR A 313 23.93 1.12 12.67
CA THR A 313 23.50 2.10 11.67
C THR A 313 24.60 2.43 10.66
N THR A 314 24.22 2.64 9.40
CA THR A 314 25.06 3.21 8.34
C THR A 314 24.30 4.35 7.68
N TYR A 315 24.80 5.57 7.85
CA TYR A 315 24.16 6.79 7.34
C TYR A 315 24.28 6.89 5.82
N LEU A 316 23.20 7.39 5.20
CA LEU A 316 23.01 7.57 3.77
C LEU A 316 22.70 9.05 3.49
N ALA A 317 22.54 9.41 2.21
CA ALA A 317 22.16 10.77 1.83
C ALA A 317 20.86 11.20 2.51
N GLU A 318 20.88 12.40 3.11
CA GLU A 318 19.74 12.96 3.82
C GLU A 318 18.62 13.43 2.87
N MET A 319 17.38 13.39 3.38
CA MET A 319 16.22 13.97 2.70
C MET A 319 16.38 15.48 2.52
N SER A 320 15.72 16.03 1.50
CA SER A 320 15.76 17.48 1.26
C SER A 320 15.03 18.27 2.34
N GLN A 321 14.03 17.65 2.98
CA GLN A 321 13.25 18.23 4.06
C GLN A 321 13.12 17.25 5.23
N ASP A 322 13.10 17.80 6.44
CA ASP A 322 12.86 17.03 7.64
C ASP A 322 11.42 16.52 7.66
N ARG A 323 11.23 15.34 8.24
CA ARG A 323 9.90 14.76 8.39
C ARG A 323 9.83 13.80 9.57
N ALA A 324 8.67 13.78 10.22
CA ALA A 324 8.30 12.77 11.20
C ALA A 324 6.81 12.42 11.05
N GLN A 325 6.40 11.26 11.56
CA GLN A 325 5.06 10.68 11.40
C GLN A 325 4.63 10.56 9.94
N HIS A 326 5.61 10.40 9.05
CA HIS A 326 5.44 10.19 7.62
C HIS A 326 5.37 8.70 7.30
N CYS A 327 5.02 8.41 6.05
CA CYS A 327 5.00 7.08 5.48
C CYS A 327 6.29 6.84 4.67
N MET A 328 6.79 5.60 4.66
CA MET A 328 7.86 5.18 3.75
C MET A 328 7.52 3.84 3.12
N GLU A 329 7.49 3.78 1.80
CA GLU A 329 7.06 2.61 1.04
C GLU A 329 7.97 2.34 -0.17
N VAL A 330 8.08 1.07 -0.54
CA VAL A 330 8.90 0.66 -1.69
C VAL A 330 8.19 0.98 -3.01
N LEU A 331 8.90 1.66 -3.90
CA LEU A 331 8.48 1.91 -5.26
C LEU A 331 9.27 1.01 -6.22
N HIS A 332 8.64 -0.08 -6.68
CA HIS A 332 9.31 -1.03 -7.58
C HIS A 332 9.48 -0.56 -9.03
N HIS A 333 8.89 0.58 -9.41
CA HIS A 333 8.96 1.10 -10.78
C HIS A 333 10.24 1.92 -10.99
N GLY A 334 10.89 1.76 -12.16
CA GLY A 334 11.99 2.63 -12.59
C GLY A 334 13.35 2.38 -11.93
N GLY A 335 13.62 1.16 -11.46
CA GLY A 335 14.91 0.78 -10.84
C GLY A 335 14.83 0.44 -9.36
N GLY A 336 13.68 0.66 -8.72
CA GLY A 336 13.50 0.46 -7.29
C GLY A 336 13.89 1.71 -6.50
N GLY A 337 13.09 2.06 -5.49
CA GLY A 337 13.37 3.19 -4.63
C GLY A 337 12.47 3.22 -3.40
N LEU A 338 12.75 4.15 -2.48
CA LEU A 338 12.01 4.33 -1.24
C LEU A 338 11.30 5.67 -1.26
N CYS A 339 9.99 5.64 -1.33
CA CYS A 339 9.15 6.83 -1.39
C CYS A 339 8.77 7.26 0.03
N VAL A 340 9.01 8.52 0.39
CA VAL A 340 8.58 9.13 1.64
C VAL A 340 7.48 10.17 1.40
N VAL A 341 6.40 10.07 2.18
CA VAL A 341 5.16 10.82 1.92
C VAL A 341 4.51 11.28 3.22
N GLY A 342 4.05 12.53 3.25
CA GLY A 342 3.30 13.08 4.38
C GLY A 342 4.17 13.38 5.60
N GLY A 343 3.53 13.41 6.76
CA GLY A 343 4.14 13.75 8.05
C GLY A 343 4.20 15.25 8.34
N VAL A 344 4.99 15.60 9.36
CA VAL A 344 5.24 16.97 9.82
C VAL A 344 6.70 17.35 9.67
N CYS A 345 6.97 18.63 9.44
CA CYS A 345 8.32 19.22 9.39
C CYS A 345 8.43 20.43 10.33
N ASN A 346 9.65 20.81 10.72
CA ASN A 346 9.90 21.95 11.63
C ASN A 346 10.03 23.30 10.90
N LEU A 347 9.26 23.52 9.84
CA LEU A 347 9.38 24.77 9.11
C LEU A 347 8.87 25.94 9.99
N ARG A 348 9.77 26.87 10.34
CA ARG A 348 9.48 28.12 11.11
C ARG A 348 9.21 27.93 12.61
N THR A 349 9.98 27.08 13.31
CA THR A 349 9.96 26.92 14.79
C THR A 349 8.73 26.22 15.39
N PHE A 350 7.76 25.82 14.56
CA PHE A 350 6.62 24.99 14.92
C PHE A 350 6.43 23.90 13.86
N TYR A 351 5.65 22.86 14.19
CA TYR A 351 5.33 21.81 13.21
C TYR A 351 4.37 22.31 12.15
N THR A 352 4.68 22.02 10.89
CA THR A 352 3.81 22.26 9.73
C THR A 352 3.65 20.99 8.93
N ASP A 353 2.61 20.94 8.09
CA ASP A 353 2.34 19.80 7.22
C ASP A 353 3.41 19.62 6.14
N GLN A 354 3.88 18.38 5.97
CA GLN A 354 4.83 18.03 4.91
C GLN A 354 4.09 17.45 3.70
N LEU A 355 3.84 18.29 2.70
CA LEU A 355 3.19 17.89 1.44
C LEU A 355 4.17 17.35 0.40
N ALA A 356 5.46 17.66 0.52
CA ALA A 356 6.47 17.20 -0.43
C ALA A 356 6.69 15.70 -0.29
N CYS A 357 6.61 15.02 -1.44
CA CYS A 357 6.93 13.61 -1.58
C CYS A 357 8.31 13.49 -2.21
N GLU A 358 9.14 12.61 -1.67
CA GLU A 358 10.50 12.38 -2.17
C GLU A 358 10.70 10.89 -2.39
N VAL A 359 11.58 10.52 -3.31
CA VAL A 359 12.02 9.14 -3.54
C VAL A 359 13.52 9.05 -3.42
N TYR A 360 13.99 8.08 -2.64
CA TYR A 360 15.39 7.75 -2.49
C TYR A 360 15.76 6.62 -3.45
N ASP A 361 16.85 6.82 -4.18
CA ASP A 361 17.49 5.80 -4.99
C ASP A 361 18.71 5.23 -4.24
N PRO A 362 18.66 3.95 -3.79
CA PRO A 362 19.75 3.32 -3.07
C PRO A 362 21.00 3.06 -3.92
N VAL A 363 20.89 3.06 -5.26
CA VAL A 363 22.02 2.83 -6.16
C VAL A 363 22.88 4.09 -6.28
N SER A 364 22.24 5.25 -6.43
CA SER A 364 22.92 6.54 -6.54
C SER A 364 23.13 7.24 -5.20
N ASP A 365 22.54 6.73 -4.12
CA ASP A 365 22.49 7.37 -2.80
C ASP A 365 22.02 8.83 -2.91
N SER A 366 20.85 9.02 -3.54
CA SER A 366 20.33 10.37 -3.80
C SER A 366 18.80 10.44 -3.74
N TRP A 367 18.30 11.65 -3.49
CA TRP A 367 16.87 11.94 -3.42
C TRP A 367 16.38 12.68 -4.66
N SER A 368 15.16 12.36 -5.08
CA SER A 368 14.44 13.04 -6.15
C SER A 368 13.03 13.41 -5.71
N ASN A 369 12.50 14.51 -6.21
CA ASN A 369 11.14 14.96 -5.89
C ASN A 369 10.09 14.15 -6.66
N LEU A 370 9.01 13.79 -5.97
CA LEU A 370 7.79 13.27 -6.56
C LEU A 370 6.67 14.32 -6.53
N THR A 371 5.56 14.02 -7.19
CA THR A 371 4.35 14.83 -7.14
C THR A 371 3.90 15.00 -5.68
N PRO A 372 3.73 16.23 -5.18
CA PRO A 372 3.31 16.45 -3.80
C PRO A 372 1.88 15.99 -3.56
N LEU A 373 1.56 15.72 -2.30
CA LEU A 373 0.19 15.45 -1.87
C LEU A 373 -0.69 16.71 -2.03
N ALA A 374 -1.96 16.50 -2.37
CA ALA A 374 -2.93 17.58 -2.45
C ALA A 374 -3.49 17.99 -1.06
N VAL A 375 -3.38 17.11 -0.07
CA VAL A 375 -3.82 17.34 1.30
C VAL A 375 -2.81 16.75 2.29
N PRO A 376 -2.76 17.26 3.53
CA PRO A 376 -1.91 16.68 4.57
C PRO A 376 -2.29 15.27 5.00
N HIS A 377 -1.28 14.51 5.41
CA HIS A 377 -1.39 13.12 5.87
C HIS A 377 -0.42 12.88 7.04
N VAL A 378 -0.65 13.51 8.19
CA VAL A 378 0.15 13.28 9.41
C VAL A 378 -0.36 12.05 10.16
N GLY A 379 0.52 11.13 10.54
CA GLY A 379 0.13 9.89 11.23
C GLY A 379 -0.79 8.99 10.39
N ALA A 380 -0.69 9.12 9.07
CA ALA A 380 -1.43 8.30 8.12
C ALA A 380 -0.87 6.87 8.07
N ALA A 381 -1.70 5.93 7.61
CA ALA A 381 -1.24 4.62 7.21
C ALA A 381 -0.76 4.63 5.75
N SER A 382 0.13 3.70 5.42
CA SER A 382 0.55 3.44 4.04
C SER A 382 0.67 1.96 3.75
N VAL A 383 0.56 1.60 2.46
CA VAL A 383 0.86 0.27 1.96
C VAL A 383 1.10 0.29 0.45
N VAL A 384 1.90 -0.63 -0.06
CA VAL A 384 2.02 -0.89 -1.51
C VAL A 384 1.08 -2.03 -1.90
N LEU A 385 0.10 -1.76 -2.77
CA LEU A 385 -0.80 -2.77 -3.33
C LEU A 385 -0.63 -2.80 -4.85
N GLU A 386 -0.18 -3.95 -5.38
CA GLU A 386 0.03 -4.17 -6.82
C GLU A 386 0.88 -3.06 -7.48
N GLY A 387 2.00 -2.72 -6.84
CA GLY A 387 2.95 -1.73 -7.33
C GLY A 387 2.53 -0.26 -7.18
N LYS A 388 1.39 0.01 -6.52
CA LYS A 388 0.88 1.37 -6.28
C LYS A 388 0.91 1.67 -4.79
N ILE A 389 1.37 2.86 -4.43
CA ILE A 389 1.42 3.31 -3.03
C ILE A 389 0.05 3.86 -2.66
N TYR A 390 -0.49 3.43 -1.52
CA TYR A 390 -1.70 3.96 -0.92
C TYR A 390 -1.34 4.67 0.37
N VAL A 391 -1.86 5.87 0.58
CA VAL A 391 -1.78 6.65 1.81
C VAL A 391 -3.21 6.88 2.31
N LEU A 392 -3.47 6.52 3.57
CA LEU A 392 -4.82 6.41 4.12
C LEU A 392 -4.91 7.16 5.45
N GLY A 393 -5.88 8.07 5.54
CA GLY A 393 -6.17 8.76 6.79
C GLY A 393 -5.10 9.79 7.16
N GLY A 394 -4.92 10.04 8.44
CA GLY A 394 -4.10 11.09 9.01
C GLY A 394 -4.89 12.36 9.30
N TYR A 395 -4.17 13.41 9.64
CA TYR A 395 -4.75 14.72 9.90
C TYR A 395 -3.87 15.84 9.32
N CYS A 396 -4.42 17.05 9.33
CA CYS A 396 -3.75 18.31 9.00
C CYS A 396 -3.20 18.94 10.27
N GLN A 397 -1.89 19.15 10.35
CA GLN A 397 -1.21 19.73 11.52
C GLN A 397 -1.60 21.19 11.76
N GLU A 398 -1.89 21.96 10.71
CA GLU A 398 -2.21 23.38 10.84
C GLU A 398 -3.55 23.63 11.55
N ASP A 399 -4.55 22.75 11.34
CA ASP A 399 -5.91 22.95 11.85
C ASP A 399 -6.53 21.72 12.55
N TYR A 400 -5.75 20.65 12.70
CA TYR A 400 -6.11 19.38 13.33
C TYR A 400 -7.31 18.67 12.69
N ARG A 401 -7.71 19.05 11.46
CA ARG A 401 -8.77 18.36 10.75
C ARG A 401 -8.30 16.97 10.31
N GLU A 402 -9.03 15.96 10.75
CA GLU A 402 -8.78 14.59 10.33
C GLU A 402 -9.27 14.36 8.91
N THR A 403 -8.50 13.61 8.13
CA THR A 403 -8.88 13.20 6.78
C THR A 403 -9.26 11.73 6.78
N ARG A 404 -10.32 11.37 6.06
CA ARG A 404 -10.65 9.97 5.75
C ARG A 404 -10.27 9.62 4.31
N LEU A 405 -9.55 10.49 3.63
CA LEU A 405 -9.23 10.28 2.22
C LEU A 405 -8.21 9.16 2.06
N VAL A 406 -8.36 8.45 0.95
CA VAL A 406 -7.40 7.46 0.49
C VAL A 406 -6.78 7.98 -0.80
N HIS A 407 -5.48 8.26 -0.78
CA HIS A 407 -4.72 8.68 -1.94
C HIS A 407 -3.84 7.55 -2.46
N ARG A 408 -3.92 7.30 -3.76
CA ARG A 408 -3.10 6.30 -4.46
C ARG A 408 -2.14 6.99 -5.42
N TYR A 409 -0.86 6.66 -5.33
CA TYR A 409 0.15 7.10 -6.28
C TYR A 409 0.26 6.10 -7.45
N GLU A 410 0.08 6.59 -8.67
CA GLU A 410 0.29 5.84 -9.91
C GLU A 410 1.68 6.14 -10.47
N PRO A 411 2.67 5.22 -10.38
CA PRO A 411 4.04 5.47 -10.80
C PRO A 411 4.19 5.75 -12.29
N ILE A 412 3.37 5.12 -13.14
CA ILE A 412 3.47 5.29 -14.60
C ILE A 412 3.09 6.71 -15.01
N THR A 413 2.03 7.25 -14.41
CA THR A 413 1.54 8.60 -14.73
C THR A 413 2.12 9.68 -13.82
N GLN A 414 2.80 9.27 -12.74
CA GLN A 414 3.33 10.10 -11.66
C GLN A 414 2.26 11.03 -11.10
N ARG A 415 1.14 10.46 -10.65
CA ARG A 415 0.01 11.24 -10.12
C ARG A 415 -0.62 10.58 -8.92
N TRP A 416 -1.10 11.43 -8.01
CA TRP A 416 -1.99 11.04 -6.93
C TRP A 416 -3.43 11.02 -7.40
N GLU A 417 -4.16 9.97 -7.01
CA GLU A 417 -5.57 9.79 -7.30
C GLU A 417 -6.35 9.58 -6.01
N ASN A 418 -7.56 10.14 -5.94
CA ASN A 418 -8.46 9.95 -4.81
C ASN A 418 -9.26 8.65 -5.00
N MET A 419 -9.09 7.71 -4.08
CA MET A 419 -9.74 6.40 -4.07
C MET A 419 -10.99 6.35 -3.18
N GLY A 420 -11.48 7.52 -2.75
CA GLY A 420 -12.64 7.66 -1.89
C GLY A 420 -12.26 7.81 -0.42
N LYS A 421 -13.12 7.31 0.46
CA LYS A 421 -12.98 7.44 1.91
C LYS A 421 -12.80 6.08 2.59
N MET A 422 -11.94 6.03 3.60
CA MET A 422 -11.83 4.89 4.51
C MET A 422 -12.87 4.96 5.65
N PRO A 423 -13.30 3.79 6.17
CA PRO A 423 -14.18 3.70 7.33
C PRO A 423 -13.39 3.86 8.62
N GLY A 424 -14.13 3.99 9.73
CA GLY A 424 -13.55 3.85 11.06
C GLY A 424 -12.54 4.96 11.43
N PRO A 425 -11.57 4.63 12.32
CA PRO A 425 -10.54 5.53 12.79
C PRO A 425 -9.67 6.01 11.65
N ASN A 426 -9.19 7.23 11.72
CA ASN A 426 -8.48 7.89 10.63
C ASN A 426 -7.08 8.33 11.01
N THR A 427 -6.71 8.46 12.27
CA THR A 427 -5.36 8.87 12.69
C THR A 427 -4.61 7.76 13.40
N ASP A 428 -3.27 7.81 13.35
CA ASP A 428 -2.35 6.86 14.00
C ASP A 428 -2.71 5.39 13.73
N ILE A 429 -3.28 5.15 12.55
CA ILE A 429 -3.73 3.87 12.02
C ILE A 429 -2.57 3.17 11.31
N ARG A 430 -2.59 1.83 11.27
CA ARG A 430 -1.65 1.04 10.47
C ARG A 430 -2.35 0.33 9.34
N ALA A 431 -1.67 0.20 8.20
CA ALA A 431 -2.13 -0.59 7.07
C ALA A 431 -1.13 -1.70 6.76
N CYS A 432 -1.62 -2.80 6.22
CA CYS A 432 -0.81 -3.91 5.73
C CYS A 432 -1.53 -4.66 4.62
N LEU A 433 -0.81 -5.54 3.92
CA LEU A 433 -1.42 -6.51 3.01
C LEU A 433 -1.58 -7.86 3.71
N LEU A 434 -2.80 -8.41 3.65
CA LEU A 434 -3.10 -9.74 4.19
C LEU A 434 -3.89 -10.56 3.18
N ARG A 435 -3.48 -11.82 2.99
CA ARG A 435 -4.24 -12.75 2.15
C ARG A 435 -5.40 -13.33 2.94
N LEU A 436 -6.61 -12.89 2.61
CA LEU A 436 -7.83 -13.35 3.25
C LEU A 436 -8.43 -14.56 2.51
N PRO A 437 -8.94 -15.58 3.22
CA PRO A 437 -9.66 -16.68 2.61
C PRO A 437 -11.00 -16.20 2.03
N ALA A 438 -11.53 -16.94 1.05
CA ALA A 438 -12.74 -16.53 0.32
C ALA A 438 -13.95 -16.29 1.24
N HIS A 439 -14.11 -17.06 2.32
CA HIS A 439 -15.23 -16.93 3.24
C HIS A 439 -15.25 -15.59 3.99
N LEU A 440 -14.09 -14.95 4.22
CA LEU A 440 -14.02 -13.61 4.82
C LEU A 440 -14.30 -12.50 3.80
N ARG A 441 -14.25 -12.80 2.50
CA ARG A 441 -14.42 -11.81 1.41
C ARG A 441 -15.81 -11.81 0.76
N GLN A 442 -16.64 -12.82 1.03
CA GLN A 442 -17.96 -12.99 0.41
C GLN A 442 -19.03 -12.14 1.06
#